data_AF-A0A4U9VUV0-F1
#
_entry.id   AF-A0A4U9VUV0-F1
#
_cell.length_a   1.000
_cell.length_b   1.000
_cell.length_c   1.000
_cell.angle_alpha   90.00
_cell.angle_beta   90.00
_cell.angle_gamma   90.00
#
_symmetry.space_group_name_H-M   'P 1'
#
loop_
_entity.id
_entity.type
_entity.pdbx_description
1 polymer ?
#
loop_
_entity_poly.entity_id
_entity_poly.type
_entity_poly.pdbx_seq_one_letter_code
_entity_poly.pdbx_strand_id
1 'polypeptide(L)'
;MDKFYNDKLHKLETVINDFEIEADCSIQRIETVIHHILECLSEMKGYVLKRGFKNTDEEIRFFKYQKPAIVAKLIYYNAIYKIETKKPYGAKPIRKYLNKELKKLKRFFENNLYYTKLFIND
;
A
#
# COMPACT_ATOMS: atom_id res chain seq x y z
N MET A 1 -13.10 -16.84 -4.60
CA MET A 1 -12.39 -15.72 -3.99
C MET A 1 -12.17 -14.56 -4.98
N ASP A 2 -11.84 -14.86 -6.24
CA ASP A 2 -11.47 -13.85 -7.24
C ASP A 2 -12.49 -12.74 -7.51
N LYS A 3 -13.77 -13.09 -7.70
CA LYS A 3 -14.82 -12.08 -7.89
C LYS A 3 -14.89 -11.12 -6.70
N PHE A 4 -14.94 -11.67 -5.49
CA PHE A 4 -14.97 -10.87 -4.27
C PHE A 4 -13.73 -9.98 -4.13
N TYR A 5 -12.54 -10.52 -4.41
CA TYR A 5 -11.31 -9.74 -4.40
C TYR A 5 -11.34 -8.58 -5.42
N ASN A 6 -11.72 -8.85 -6.67
CA ASN A 6 -11.78 -7.82 -7.72
C ASN A 6 -12.80 -6.73 -7.36
N ASP A 7 -13.97 -7.11 -6.84
CA ASP A 7 -14.99 -6.15 -6.41
C ASP A 7 -14.47 -5.26 -5.26
N LYS A 8 -13.74 -5.83 -4.30
CA LYS A 8 -13.14 -5.08 -3.19
C LYS A 8 -11.99 -4.19 -3.64
N LEU A 9 -11.12 -4.70 -4.51
CA LEU A 9 -10.02 -3.93 -5.09
C LEU A 9 -10.55 -2.73 -5.88
N HIS A 10 -11.53 -2.94 -6.76
CA HIS A 10 -12.11 -1.85 -7.54
C HIS A 10 -12.70 -0.77 -6.65
N LYS A 11 -13.48 -1.15 -5.62
CA LYS A 11 -14.05 -0.19 -4.66
C LYS A 11 -12.95 0.60 -3.95
N LEU A 12 -11.89 -0.08 -3.51
CA LEU A 12 -10.76 0.56 -2.84
C LEU A 12 -10.03 1.53 -3.79
N GLU A 13 -9.85 1.16 -5.05
CA GLU A 13 -9.18 1.99 -6.06
C GLU A 13 -10.02 3.21 -6.44
N THR A 14 -11.34 3.08 -6.54
CA THR A 14 -12.23 4.23 -6.72
C THR A 14 -12.07 5.23 -5.58
N VAL A 15 -12.14 4.74 -4.33
CA VAL A 15 -11.96 5.57 -3.14
C VAL A 15 -10.60 6.28 -3.17
N ILE A 16 -9.52 5.54 -3.44
CA ILE A 16 -8.17 6.11 -3.55
C ILE A 16 -8.11 7.19 -4.64
N ASN A 17 -8.65 6.93 -5.83
CA ASN A 17 -8.61 7.88 -6.94
C ASN A 17 -9.37 9.16 -6.61
N ASP A 18 -10.54 9.05 -5.97
CA ASP A 18 -11.32 10.22 -5.52
C ASP A 18 -10.48 11.09 -4.54
N PHE A 19 -9.64 10.45 -3.71
CA PHE A 19 -8.70 11.15 -2.84
C PHE A 19 -7.45 11.70 -3.55
N GLU A 20 -7.08 11.21 -4.74
CA GLU A 20 -5.91 11.74 -5.46
C GLU A 20 -6.22 12.95 -6.34
N ILE A 21 -7.51 13.21 -6.63
CA ILE A 21 -7.95 14.31 -7.52
C ILE A 21 -7.77 15.71 -6.90
N GLU A 22 -7.77 15.85 -5.57
CA GLU A 22 -7.63 17.15 -4.91
C GLU A 22 -6.18 17.44 -4.49
N ALA A 23 -5.69 18.65 -4.82
CA ALA A 23 -4.27 19.02 -4.78
C ALA A 23 -3.62 19.12 -3.39
N ASP A 24 -4.40 19.23 -2.32
CA ASP A 24 -3.87 19.29 -0.95
C ASP A 24 -3.85 17.89 -0.30
N CYS A 25 -2.64 17.37 -0.12
CA CYS A 25 -2.36 16.12 0.61
C CYS A 25 -2.46 16.38 2.12
N SER A 26 -3.68 16.52 2.65
CA SER A 26 -3.87 16.65 4.10
C SER A 26 -3.64 15.30 4.80
N ILE A 27 -3.07 15.36 6.00
CA ILE A 27 -2.83 14.17 6.84
C ILE A 27 -4.13 13.37 7.05
N GLN A 28 -5.25 14.08 7.24
CA GLN A 28 -6.58 13.49 7.43
C GLN A 28 -7.00 12.63 6.23
N ARG A 29 -6.70 13.05 4.99
CA ARG A 29 -7.02 12.27 3.79
C ARG A 29 -6.21 10.99 3.73
N ILE A 30 -4.92 11.07 4.06
CA ILE A 30 -4.06 9.89 4.13
C ILE A 30 -4.57 8.91 5.20
N GLU A 31 -5.02 9.42 6.35
CA GLU A 31 -5.64 8.60 7.41
C GLU A 31 -6.93 7.92 6.91
N THR A 32 -7.79 8.62 6.19
CA THR A 32 -9.01 8.05 5.59
C THR A 32 -8.69 6.94 4.58
N VAL A 33 -7.70 7.15 3.71
CA VAL A 33 -7.25 6.11 2.77
C VAL A 33 -6.72 4.89 3.52
N ILE A 34 -5.86 5.09 4.54
CA ILE A 34 -5.35 4.01 5.38
C ILE A 34 -6.49 3.25 6.05
N HIS A 35 -7.50 3.96 6.56
CA HIS A 35 -8.68 3.37 7.17
C HIS A 35 -9.40 2.42 6.19
N HIS A 36 -9.72 2.88 4.98
CA HIS A 36 -10.38 2.05 3.97
C HIS A 36 -9.55 0.85 3.53
N ILE A 37 -8.22 0.97 3.47
CA ILE A 37 -7.34 -0.17 3.17
C ILE A 37 -7.43 -1.21 4.31
N LEU A 38 -7.44 -0.78 5.57
CA LEU A 38 -7.57 -1.66 6.72
C LEU A 38 -8.94 -2.34 6.78
N GLU A 39 -10.01 -1.62 6.47
CA GLU A 39 -11.35 -2.18 6.33
C GLU A 39 -11.39 -3.27 5.25
N CYS A 40 -10.85 -2.99 4.05
CA CYS A 40 -10.78 -3.97 2.97
C CYS A 40 -10.02 -5.24 3.40
N LEU A 41 -8.89 -5.10 4.10
CA LEU A 41 -8.13 -6.24 4.63
C LEU A 41 -8.92 -7.03 5.67
N SER A 42 -9.65 -6.33 6.56
CA SER A 42 -10.49 -6.94 7.58
C SER A 42 -11.64 -7.74 6.96
N GLU A 43 -12.31 -7.17 5.96
CA GLU A 43 -13.38 -7.84 5.22
C GLU A 43 -12.87 -9.07 4.46
N MET A 44 -11.71 -8.98 3.80
CA MET A 44 -11.06 -10.12 3.15
C MET A 44 -10.74 -11.23 4.15
N LYS A 45 -10.19 -10.87 5.32
CA LYS A 45 -9.95 -11.83 6.41
C LYS A 45 -11.24 -12.49 6.87
N GLY A 46 -12.30 -11.71 7.10
CA GLY A 46 -13.60 -12.22 7.51
C GLY A 46 -14.22 -13.16 6.47
N TYR A 47 -14.08 -12.85 5.18
CA TYR A 47 -14.54 -13.68 4.08
C TYR A 47 -13.82 -15.04 4.06
N VAL A 48 -12.48 -15.04 4.13
CA VAL A 48 -11.68 -16.26 4.13
C VAL A 48 -11.96 -17.11 5.37
N LEU A 49 -12.10 -16.51 6.55
CA LEU A 49 -12.40 -17.26 7.79
C LEU A 49 -13.78 -17.92 7.76
N LYS A 50 -14.78 -17.30 7.11
CA LYS A 50 -16.14 -17.84 7.03
C LYS A 50 -16.30 -18.91 5.95
N ARG A 51 -15.70 -18.69 4.78
CA ARG A 51 -15.90 -19.56 3.61
C ARG A 51 -14.81 -20.64 3.48
N GLY A 52 -13.61 -20.36 3.97
CA GLY A 52 -12.41 -21.09 3.58
C GLY A 52 -12.04 -20.86 2.11
N PHE A 53 -11.09 -21.65 1.62
CA PHE A 53 -10.72 -21.70 0.21
C PHE A 53 -11.34 -22.91 -0.46
N LYS A 54 -11.67 -22.78 -1.75
CA LYS A 54 -12.20 -23.87 -2.57
C LYS A 54 -11.17 -24.98 -2.74
N ASN A 55 -9.91 -24.62 -2.91
CA ASN A 55 -8.78 -25.52 -3.12
C ASN A 55 -7.46 -24.82 -2.77
N THR A 56 -6.38 -25.60 -2.77
CA THR A 56 -5.03 -25.11 -2.46
C THR A 56 -4.57 -24.01 -3.43
N ASP A 57 -4.94 -24.09 -4.72
CA ASP A 57 -4.56 -23.08 -5.71
C ASP A 57 -5.19 -21.71 -5.40
N GLU A 58 -6.46 -21.68 -4.98
CA GLU A 58 -7.14 -20.45 -4.57
C GLU A 58 -6.49 -19.85 -3.30
N GLU A 59 -6.09 -20.68 -2.35
CA GLU A 59 -5.34 -20.27 -1.16
C GLU A 59 -3.97 -19.67 -1.52
N ILE A 60 -3.19 -20.38 -2.33
CA ILE A 60 -1.89 -19.91 -2.82
C ILE A 60 -2.06 -18.58 -3.54
N ARG A 61 -3.05 -18.46 -4.43
CA ARG A 61 -3.31 -17.23 -5.17
C ARG A 61 -3.65 -16.06 -4.23
N PHE A 62 -4.46 -16.31 -3.21
CA PHE A 62 -4.83 -15.30 -2.22
C PHE A 62 -3.62 -14.79 -1.46
N PHE A 63 -2.82 -15.69 -0.87
CA PHE A 63 -1.69 -15.30 -0.03
C PHE A 63 -0.47 -14.82 -0.81
N LYS A 64 -0.27 -15.29 -2.04
CA LYS A 64 0.89 -14.93 -2.87
C LYS A 64 0.67 -13.65 -3.67
N TYR A 65 -0.57 -13.35 -4.09
CA TYR A 65 -0.83 -12.23 -5.01
C TYR A 65 -1.87 -11.25 -4.48
N GLN A 66 -3.06 -11.72 -4.11
CA GLN A 66 -4.19 -10.83 -3.80
C GLN A 66 -4.00 -10.05 -2.49
N LYS A 67 -3.73 -10.74 -1.39
CA LYS A 67 -3.50 -10.10 -0.09
C LYS A 67 -2.24 -9.21 -0.12
N PRO A 68 -1.10 -9.65 -0.67
CA PRO A 68 0.08 -8.77 -0.83
C PRO A 68 -0.20 -7.49 -1.60
N ALA A 69 -1.02 -7.52 -2.66
CA ALA A 69 -1.36 -6.32 -3.43
C ALA A 69 -2.04 -5.23 -2.57
N ILE A 70 -2.98 -5.61 -1.71
CA ILE A 70 -3.64 -4.66 -0.79
C ILE A 70 -2.70 -4.20 0.32
N VAL A 71 -1.89 -5.11 0.87
CA VAL A 71 -0.88 -4.77 1.90
C VAL A 71 0.18 -3.81 1.36
N ALA A 72 0.58 -3.94 0.09
CA ALA A 72 1.52 -3.02 -0.55
C ALA A 72 0.97 -1.58 -0.57
N LYS A 73 -0.33 -1.39 -0.85
CA LYS A 73 -0.99 -0.08 -0.76
C LYS A 73 -0.94 0.45 0.69
N LEU A 74 -1.22 -0.39 1.69
CA LEU A 74 -1.11 0.00 3.10
C LEU A 74 0.31 0.46 3.47
N ILE A 75 1.34 -0.23 3.00
CA ILE A 75 2.75 0.15 3.22
C ILE A 75 3.03 1.51 2.58
N TYR A 76 2.55 1.73 1.35
CA TYR A 76 2.71 2.98 0.61
C TYR A 76 2.09 4.17 1.35
N TYR A 77 0.80 4.12 1.69
CA TYR A 77 0.15 5.24 2.37
C TYR A 77 0.67 5.47 3.79
N ASN A 78 1.08 4.41 4.52
CA ASN A 78 1.78 4.58 5.79
C ASN A 78 3.14 5.28 5.64
N ALA A 79 3.84 5.08 4.52
CA ALA A 79 5.08 5.80 4.24
C ALA A 79 4.80 7.29 4.00
N ILE A 80 3.79 7.63 3.21
CA ILE A 80 3.36 9.02 2.98
C ILE A 80 2.96 9.68 4.31
N TYR A 81 2.14 9.01 5.12
CA TYR A 81 1.74 9.50 6.44
C TYR A 81 2.93 9.85 7.32
N LYS A 82 3.92 8.95 7.39
CA LYS A 82 5.17 9.17 8.15
C LYS A 82 5.99 10.34 7.60
N ILE A 83 5.99 10.55 6.29
CA ILE A 83 6.69 11.66 5.66
C ILE A 83 6.02 12.98 6.03
N GLU A 84 4.71 13.09 5.85
CA GLU A 84 3.94 14.32 6.10
C GLU A 84 3.90 14.68 7.59
N THR A 85 3.72 13.71 8.49
CA THR A 85 3.69 13.97 9.95
C THR A 85 5.01 14.44 10.54
N LYS A 86 6.14 14.10 9.90
CA LYS A 86 7.49 14.50 10.34
C LYS A 86 8.06 15.65 9.53
N LYS A 87 7.28 16.20 8.60
CA LYS A 87 7.68 17.30 7.73
C LYS A 87 7.89 18.57 8.58
N PRO A 88 9.08 19.18 8.53
CA PRO A 88 9.34 20.41 9.28
C PRO A 88 8.64 21.61 8.62
N TYR A 89 8.51 22.70 9.36
CA TYR A 89 7.99 23.96 8.82
C TYR A 89 9.08 24.74 8.06
N GLY A 90 8.68 25.42 6.98
CA GLY A 90 9.54 26.30 6.18
C GLY A 90 10.21 25.62 4.97
N ALA A 91 10.35 26.36 3.87
CA ALA A 91 10.77 25.82 2.58
C ALA A 91 12.16 25.15 2.60
N LYS A 92 13.16 25.77 3.26
CA LYS A 92 14.53 25.22 3.33
C LYS A 92 14.60 23.93 4.17
N PRO A 93 14.05 23.87 5.40
CA PRO A 93 13.93 22.62 6.16
C PRO A 93 13.18 21.52 5.41
N ILE A 94 12.04 21.83 4.77
CA ILE A 94 11.25 20.85 3.99
C ILE A 94 12.10 20.25 2.88
N ARG A 95 12.78 21.07 2.07
CA ARG A 95 13.64 20.58 0.98
C ARG A 95 14.75 19.68 1.50
N LYS A 96 15.41 20.05 2.61
CA LYS A 96 16.45 19.22 3.24
C LYS A 96 15.90 17.88 3.73
N TYR A 97 14.72 17.90 4.35
CA TYR A 97 14.03 16.71 4.84
C TYR A 97 13.63 15.76 3.71
N LEU A 98 12.94 16.26 2.68
CA LEU A 98 12.53 15.44 1.53
C LEU A 98 13.73 14.83 0.80
N ASN A 99 14.83 15.57 0.64
CA ASN A 99 16.07 15.03 0.09
C ASN A 99 16.67 13.90 0.94
N LYS A 100 16.51 13.96 2.27
CA LYS A 100 16.95 12.88 3.18
C LYS A 100 16.07 11.64 3.01
N GLU A 101 14.76 11.80 2.97
CA GLU A 101 13.84 10.67 2.73
C GLU A 101 14.08 10.02 1.35
N LEU A 102 14.32 10.83 0.32
CA LEU A 102 14.67 10.35 -1.02
C LEU A 102 15.99 9.56 -1.04
N LYS A 103 17.00 9.98 -0.28
CA LYS A 103 18.26 9.21 -0.12
C LYS A 103 18.03 7.86 0.57
N LYS A 104 17.17 7.82 1.60
CA LYS A 104 16.82 6.55 2.26
C LYS A 104 16.11 5.60 1.29
N LEU A 105 15.19 6.13 0.49
CA LEU A 105 14.47 5.36 -0.52
C LEU A 105 15.44 4.75 -1.54
N LYS A 106 16.36 5.55 -2.09
CA LYS A 106 17.41 5.08 -3.00
C LYS A 106 18.24 3.95 -2.39
N ARG A 107 18.74 4.14 -1.16
CA ARG A 107 19.52 3.11 -0.45
C ARG A 107 18.71 1.84 -0.20
N PHE A 108 17.43 1.97 0.14
CA PHE A 108 16.55 0.81 0.29
C PHE A 108 16.43 0.05 -1.04
N PHE A 109 16.18 0.74 -2.16
CA PHE A 109 16.11 0.11 -3.47
C PHE A 109 17.45 -0.53 -3.87
N GLU A 110 18.59 0.15 -3.70
CA GLU A 110 19.92 -0.38 -4.00
C GLU A 110 20.24 -1.64 -3.20
N ASN A 111 19.91 -1.67 -1.90
CA ASN A 111 20.09 -2.84 -1.05
C ASN A 111 19.19 -4.02 -1.47
N ASN A 112 17.99 -3.73 -1.97
CA ASN A 112 17.04 -4.77 -2.38
C ASN A 112 17.19 -5.17 -3.86
N LEU A 113 17.95 -4.41 -4.65
CA LEU A 113 18.23 -4.64 -6.07
C LEU A 113 18.96 -5.96 -6.33
N TYR A 114 19.72 -6.44 -5.35
CA TYR A 114 20.32 -7.76 -5.38
C TYR A 114 19.25 -8.86 -5.46
N TYR A 115 18.17 -8.74 -4.68
CA TYR A 115 17.08 -9.71 -4.66
C TYR A 115 16.25 -9.65 -5.95
N THR A 116 16.00 -8.45 -6.51
CA THR A 116 15.19 -8.32 -7.74
C THR A 116 15.89 -8.85 -8.99
N LYS A 117 17.23 -8.82 -9.06
CA LYS A 117 18.00 -9.40 -10.16
C LYS A 117 18.02 -10.94 -10.17
N LEU A 118 17.87 -11.58 -9.02
CA LEU A 118 17.79 -13.05 -8.93
C LEU A 118 16.47 -13.57 -9.53
N PHE A 119 15.33 -12.93 -9.22
CA PHE A 119 14.01 -13.39 -9.72
C PHE A 119 13.69 -13.07 -11.19
N ILE A 120 14.55 -12.36 -11.91
CA ILE A 120 14.36 -12.02 -13.34
C ILE A 120 15.16 -12.98 -14.24
N ASN A 121 16.06 -13.80 -13.68
CA ASN A 121 16.93 -14.71 -14.42
C ASN A 121 16.63 -16.21 -14.20
N ASP A 122 15.53 -16.54 -13.53
CA ASP A 122 14.98 -17.89 -13.38
C ASP A 122 13.53 -17.93 -13.91
#